data_AF-A0A6B3RC25-F1
#
_entry.id   AF-A0A6B3RC25-F1
#
_cell.length_a   1.000
_cell.length_b   1.000
_cell.length_c   1.000
_cell.angle_alpha   90.00
_cell.angle_beta   90.00
_cell.angle_gamma   90.00
#
_symmetry.space_group_name_H-M   'P 1'
#
loop_
_entity.id
_entity.type
_entity.pdbx_description
1 polymer ?
#
loop_
_entity_poly.entity_id
_entity_poly.type
_entity_poly.pdbx_seq_one_letter_code
_entity_poly.pdbx_strand_id
1 'polypeptide(L)'
;MKKGILKTLLFYGIGFGVAGIIYVIIGNPYIHAPGIHHLILFLTLAVGLIWTLISIRIFFFKAKTEKLKGIIILNSLIIISCFLYVAIPIYLDSNKKTFIESDFVRTEIKGDTTKLYHDDNLIYIKAKDSVILDLR
;
A
#
# COMPACT_ATOMS: atom_id res chain seq x y z
N MET A 1 13.67 12.06 -29.68
CA MET A 1 12.76 11.57 -28.61
C MET A 1 12.37 10.10 -28.75
N LYS A 2 11.78 9.66 -29.89
CA LYS A 2 11.27 8.29 -30.08
C LYS A 2 12.21 7.16 -29.60
N LYS A 3 13.49 7.20 -29.97
CA LYS A 3 14.49 6.21 -29.53
C LYS A 3 14.70 6.17 -28.01
N GLY A 4 14.63 7.32 -27.33
CA GLY A 4 14.74 7.41 -25.87
C GLY A 4 13.50 6.88 -25.16
N ILE A 5 12.32 7.21 -25.69
CA ILE A 5 11.03 6.69 -25.22
C ILE A 5 11.00 5.17 -25.35
N LEU A 6 11.28 4.63 -26.54
CA LEU A 6 11.29 3.19 -26.79
C LEU A 6 12.25 2.45 -25.86
N LYS A 7 13.48 2.97 -25.66
CA LYS A 7 14.45 2.36 -24.75
C LYS A 7 13.94 2.31 -23.31
N THR A 8 13.25 3.36 -22.87
CA THR A 8 12.68 3.44 -21.53
C THR A 8 11.50 2.48 -21.37
N LEU A 9 10.60 2.40 -22.36
CA LEU A 9 9.51 1.43 -22.38
C LEU A 9 10.02 -0.01 -22.35
N LEU A 10 11.05 -0.34 -23.13
CA LEU A 10 11.65 -1.67 -23.12
C LEU A 10 12.23 -2.02 -21.74
N PHE A 11 12.92 -1.07 -21.10
CA PHE A 11 13.47 -1.29 -19.76
C PHE A 11 12.38 -1.64 -18.75
N TYR A 12 11.31 -0.84 -18.65
CA TYR A 12 10.21 -1.14 -17.73
C TYR A 12 9.40 -2.36 -18.17
N GLY A 13 9.19 -2.55 -19.47
CA GLY A 13 8.50 -3.73 -20.00
C GLY A 13 9.21 -5.03 -19.63
N ILE A 14 10.55 -5.06 -19.70
CA ILE A 14 11.35 -6.20 -19.24
C ILE A 14 11.23 -6.35 -17.72
N GLY A 15 11.46 -5.29 -16.94
CA GLY A 15 11.41 -5.38 -15.47
C GLY A 15 10.05 -5.83 -14.94
N PHE A 16 8.96 -5.29 -15.48
CA PHE A 16 7.59 -5.68 -15.14
C PHE A 16 7.25 -7.08 -15.67
N GLY A 17 7.75 -7.45 -16.86
CA GLY A 17 7.62 -8.80 -17.39
C GLY A 17 8.28 -9.84 -16.49
N VAL A 18 9.50 -9.59 -16.01
CA VAL A 18 10.19 -10.47 -15.06
C VAL A 18 9.42 -10.57 -13.75
N ALA A 19 8.95 -9.45 -13.20
CA ALA A 19 8.14 -9.47 -11.99
C ALA A 19 6.85 -10.27 -12.16
N GLY A 20 6.17 -10.15 -13.31
CA GLY A 20 4.98 -10.93 -13.64
C GLY A 20 5.25 -12.43 -13.75
N ILE A 21 6.35 -12.83 -14.40
CA ILE A 21 6.78 -14.24 -14.47
C ILE A 21 7.05 -14.79 -13.07
N ILE A 22 7.77 -14.04 -12.23
CA ILE A 22 8.05 -14.43 -10.84
C ILE A 22 6.75 -14.60 -10.06
N TYR A 23 5.78 -13.70 -10.24
CA TYR A 23 4.48 -13.81 -9.60
C TYR A 23 3.73 -15.08 -10.04
N VAL A 24 3.76 -15.44 -11.32
CA VAL A 24 3.10 -16.67 -11.81
C VAL A 24 3.76 -17.93 -11.27
N ILE A 25 5.10 -17.94 -11.13
CA ILE A 25 5.85 -19.13 -10.67
C ILE A 25 5.77 -19.31 -9.15
N ILE A 26 6.00 -18.23 -8.40
CA ILE A 26 6.12 -18.28 -6.92
C ILE A 26 4.79 -17.95 -6.24
N GLY A 27 3.94 -17.14 -6.87
CA GLY A 27 2.72 -16.62 -6.27
C GLY A 27 2.97 -15.49 -5.26
N ASN A 28 1.94 -15.25 -4.44
CA ASN A 28 2.04 -14.42 -3.25
C ASN A 28 1.35 -15.13 -2.07
N PRO A 29 2.01 -16.10 -1.42
CA PRO A 29 1.38 -16.94 -0.41
C PRO A 29 0.88 -16.15 0.81
N TYR A 30 1.44 -14.97 1.06
CA TYR A 30 1.00 -14.09 2.13
C TYR A 30 0.66 -12.70 1.56
N ILE A 31 -0.64 -12.44 1.44
CA ILE A 31 -1.18 -11.25 0.76
C ILE A 31 -0.85 -9.95 1.52
N HIS A 32 -0.62 -10.02 2.83
CA HIS A 32 -0.36 -8.85 3.66
C HIS A 32 1.13 -8.45 3.71
N ALA A 33 2.05 -9.18 3.06
CA ALA A 33 3.44 -8.76 2.92
C ALA A 33 3.84 -8.63 1.44
N PRO A 34 4.81 -7.74 1.14
CA PRO A 34 5.36 -7.64 -0.19
C PRO A 34 6.11 -8.94 -0.57
N GLY A 35 5.58 -9.69 -1.53
CA GLY A 35 6.26 -10.83 -2.13
C GLY A 35 7.47 -10.44 -3.00
N ILE A 36 8.25 -11.44 -3.44
CA ILE A 36 9.49 -11.23 -4.23
C ILE A 36 9.27 -10.42 -5.52
N HIS A 37 8.11 -10.58 -6.18
CA HIS A 37 7.76 -9.80 -7.36
C HIS A 37 7.66 -8.29 -7.04
N HIS A 38 7.19 -7.89 -5.85
CA HIS A 38 7.20 -6.50 -5.42
C HIS A 38 8.62 -5.94 -5.27
N LEU A 39 9.57 -6.75 -4.78
CA LEU A 39 10.98 -6.36 -4.70
C LEU A 39 11.55 -6.09 -6.11
N ILE A 40 11.23 -6.92 -7.09
CA ILE A 40 11.68 -6.74 -8.49
C ILE A 40 11.09 -5.45 -9.09
N LEU A 41 9.80 -5.19 -8.86
CA LEU A 41 9.16 -3.95 -9.29
C LEU A 41 9.85 -2.74 -8.64
N PHE A 42 10.11 -2.79 -7.34
CA PHE A 42 10.80 -1.74 -6.61
C PHE A 42 12.22 -1.48 -7.14
N LEU A 43 13.01 -2.54 -7.36
CA LEU A 43 14.36 -2.43 -7.92
C LEU A 43 14.35 -1.86 -9.34
N THR A 44 13.37 -2.26 -10.16
CA THR A 44 13.20 -1.71 -11.51
C THR A 44 12.97 -0.20 -11.45
N LEU A 45 12.11 0.26 -10.53
CA LEU A 45 11.84 1.67 -10.31
C LEU A 45 13.06 2.42 -9.78
N ALA A 46 13.81 1.84 -8.83
CA ALA A 46 15.02 2.43 -8.27
C ALA A 46 16.12 2.63 -9.32
N VAL A 47 16.34 1.63 -10.18
CA VAL A 47 17.27 1.74 -11.31
C VAL A 47 16.78 2.81 -12.30
N GLY A 48 15.48 2.86 -12.58
CA GLY A 48 14.87 3.92 -13.40
C GLY A 48 15.09 5.32 -12.84
N LEU A 49 14.96 5.49 -11.52
CA LEU A 49 15.22 6.76 -10.83
C LEU A 49 16.70 7.17 -10.96
N ILE A 50 17.63 6.26 -10.66
CA ILE A 50 19.08 6.51 -10.81
C ILE A 50 19.40 6.88 -12.25
N TRP A 51 18.85 6.14 -13.22
CA TRP A 51 19.07 6.39 -14.64
C TRP A 51 18.52 7.76 -15.06
N THR A 52 17.41 8.20 -14.48
CA THR A 52 16.84 9.53 -14.70
C THR A 52 17.77 10.62 -14.18
N LEU A 53 18.28 10.50 -12.95
CA LEU A 53 19.21 11.46 -12.36
C LEU A 53 20.50 11.59 -13.18
N ILE A 54 21.06 10.45 -13.61
CA ILE A 54 22.24 10.43 -14.50
C ILE A 54 21.90 11.11 -15.82
N SER A 55 20.74 10.81 -16.41
CA SER A 55 20.32 11.39 -17.69
C SER A 55 20.10 12.89 -17.60
N ILE A 56 19.51 13.39 -16.51
CA ILE A 56 19.36 14.82 -16.21
C ILE A 56 20.73 15.48 -16.12
N ARG A 57 21.66 14.92 -15.34
CA ARG A 57 23.03 15.45 -15.22
C ARG A 57 23.70 15.54 -16.59
N ILE A 58 23.64 14.50 -17.41
CA ILE A 58 24.24 14.51 -18.75
C ILE A 58 23.54 15.55 -19.65
N PHE A 59 22.22 15.68 -19.56
CA PHE A 59 21.45 16.60 -20.38
C PHE A 59 21.82 18.07 -20.12
N PHE A 60 22.00 18.46 -18.86
CA PHE A 60 22.34 19.84 -18.50
C PHE A 60 23.83 20.15 -18.64
N PHE A 61 24.73 19.21 -18.32
CA PHE A 61 26.17 19.49 -18.25
C PHE A 61 27.00 18.99 -19.44
N LYS A 62 26.45 18.15 -20.33
CA LYS A 62 27.21 17.59 -21.46
C LYS A 62 26.52 17.79 -22.80
N ALA A 63 25.34 17.21 -23.00
CA ALA A 63 24.71 17.16 -24.31
C ALA A 63 23.18 17.16 -24.24
N LYS A 64 22.56 18.19 -24.84
CA LYS A 64 21.11 18.34 -24.92
C LYS A 64 20.51 17.55 -26.07
N THR A 65 20.60 16.22 -25.99
CA THR A 65 20.09 15.35 -27.07
C THR A 65 18.59 15.05 -26.93
N GLU A 66 17.90 14.99 -28.07
CA GLU A 66 16.50 14.57 -28.16
C GLU A 66 16.26 13.13 -27.63
N LYS A 67 17.31 12.30 -27.58
CA LYS A 67 17.24 10.95 -26.97
C LYS A 67 17.16 11.05 -25.45
N LEU A 68 18.06 11.81 -24.82
CA LEU A 68 18.07 12.02 -23.37
C LEU A 68 16.77 12.68 -22.89
N LYS A 69 16.28 13.68 -23.63
CA LYS A 69 14.99 14.32 -23.36
C LYS A 69 13.84 13.29 -23.29
N GLY A 70 13.79 12.36 -24.24
CA GLY A 70 12.79 11.28 -24.24
C GLY A 70 12.93 10.31 -23.05
N ILE A 71 14.17 9.99 -22.64
CA ILE A 71 14.43 9.14 -21.47
C ILE A 71 13.97 9.83 -20.17
N ILE A 72 14.30 11.11 -20.01
CA ILE A 72 13.95 11.89 -18.82
C ILE A 72 12.44 12.02 -18.70
N ILE A 73 11.76 12.48 -19.76
CA ILE A 73 10.32 12.71 -19.73
C ILE A 73 9.57 11.42 -19.40
N LEU A 74 9.89 10.32 -20.08
CA LEU A 74 9.14 9.07 -19.88
C LEU A 74 9.45 8.43 -18.52
N ASN A 75 10.70 8.41 -18.06
CA ASN A 75 10.99 7.90 -16.72
C ASN A 75 10.29 8.73 -15.64
N SER A 76 10.37 10.07 -15.72
CA SER A 76 9.70 10.94 -14.76
C SER A 76 8.20 10.70 -14.74
N LEU A 77 7.57 10.53 -15.91
CA LEU A 77 6.15 10.20 -16.01
C LEU A 77 5.84 8.88 -15.28
N ILE A 78 6.59 7.80 -15.55
CA ILE A 78 6.37 6.49 -14.92
C ILE A 78 6.57 6.56 -13.40
N ILE A 79 7.61 7.25 -12.94
CA ILE A 79 7.92 7.42 -11.50
C ILE A 79 6.80 8.19 -10.80
N ILE A 80 6.35 9.31 -11.38
CA ILE A 80 5.26 10.11 -10.83
C ILE A 80 3.96 9.31 -10.80
N SER A 81 3.63 8.60 -11.90
CA SER A 81 2.45 7.74 -11.94
C SER A 81 2.48 6.64 -10.87
N CYS A 82 3.64 6.02 -10.65
CA CYS A 82 3.81 5.00 -9.62
C CYS A 82 3.67 5.59 -8.21
N PHE A 83 4.25 6.77 -7.97
CA PHE A 83 4.10 7.48 -6.70
C PHE A 83 2.64 7.85 -6.41
N LEU A 84 1.93 8.39 -7.40
CA LEU A 84 0.52 8.74 -7.27
C LEU A 84 -0.37 7.51 -7.03
N TYR A 85 -0.06 6.39 -7.70
CA TYR A 85 -0.79 5.13 -7.51
C TYR A 85 -0.73 4.63 -6.05
N VAL A 86 0.38 4.88 -5.35
CA VAL A 86 0.53 4.52 -3.93
C VAL A 86 -0.01 5.60 -3.00
N ALA A 87 0.30 6.87 -3.27
CA ALA A 87 -0.03 7.98 -2.39
C ALA A 87 -1.54 8.29 -2.33
N ILE A 88 -2.26 8.17 -3.44
CA ILE A 88 -3.70 8.50 -3.50
C ILE A 88 -4.53 7.57 -2.61
N PRO A 89 -4.42 6.22 -2.70
CA PRO A 89 -5.17 5.33 -1.81
C PRO A 89 -4.85 5.57 -0.33
N ILE A 90 -3.58 5.75 0.02
CA ILE A 90 -3.17 6.03 1.41
C ILE A 90 -3.81 7.32 1.92
N TYR A 91 -3.80 8.38 1.11
CA TYR A 91 -4.42 9.65 1.47
C TYR A 91 -5.95 9.53 1.62
N LEU A 92 -6.62 8.79 0.73
CA LEU A 92 -8.06 8.58 0.79
C LEU A 92 -8.47 7.74 2.00
N ASP A 93 -7.70 6.69 2.31
CA ASP A 93 -7.98 5.81 3.46
C ASP A 93 -7.73 6.54 4.79
N SER A 94 -6.66 7.33 4.90
CA SER A 94 -6.39 8.16 6.08
C SER A 94 -7.47 9.21 6.35
N ASN A 95 -8.21 9.64 5.33
CA ASN A 95 -9.32 10.59 5.47
C ASN A 95 -10.68 9.93 5.65
N LYS A 96 -10.73 8.59 5.58
CA LYS A 96 -11.94 7.84 5.88
C LYS A 96 -12.15 7.90 7.38
N LYS A 97 -13.10 8.72 7.83
CA LYS A 97 -13.59 8.65 9.21
C LYS A 97 -14.21 7.28 9.40
N THR A 98 -13.49 6.36 10.02
CA THR A 98 -14.08 5.18 10.64
C THR A 98 -15.02 5.70 11.73
N PHE A 99 -16.32 5.76 11.42
CA PHE A 99 -17.32 5.65 12.47
C PHE A 99 -17.13 4.26 13.05
N ILE A 100 -16.29 4.16 14.07
CA ILE A 100 -16.34 3.04 14.99
C ILE A 100 -17.67 3.27 15.69
N GLU A 101 -18.70 2.53 15.30
CA GLU A 101 -19.86 2.32 16.15
C GLU A 101 -19.25 1.76 17.43
N SER A 102 -19.10 2.63 18.44
CA SER A 102 -18.48 2.22 19.69
C SER A 102 -19.52 1.36 20.37
N ASP A 103 -19.43 0.04 20.18
CA ASP A 103 -20.18 -0.94 20.96
C ASP A 103 -20.05 -0.52 22.43
N PHE A 104 -21.14 -0.01 23.00
CA PHE A 104 -21.08 0.63 24.31
C PHE A 104 -21.26 -0.45 25.36
N VAL A 105 -20.17 -0.73 26.08
CA VAL A 105 -20.22 -1.64 27.22
C VAL A 105 -20.66 -0.86 28.46
N ARG A 106 -21.90 -1.07 28.90
CA ARG A 106 -22.45 -0.47 30.12
C ARG A 106 -22.32 -1.42 31.30
N THR A 107 -21.81 -0.93 32.42
CA THR A 107 -21.81 -1.69 33.69
C THR A 107 -22.83 -1.09 34.65
N GLU A 108 -23.70 -1.91 35.22
CA GLU A 108 -24.58 -1.53 36.33
C GLU A 108 -24.22 -2.33 37.59
N ILE A 109 -24.03 -1.64 38.72
CA ILE A 109 -23.76 -2.27 40.02
C ILE A 109 -24.90 -1.92 40.97
N LYS A 110 -25.55 -2.93 41.56
CA LYS A 110 -26.61 -2.76 42.56
C LYS A 110 -26.43 -3.78 43.68
N GLY A 111 -25.93 -3.33 44.84
CA GLY A 111 -25.56 -4.20 45.95
C GLY A 111 -24.46 -5.19 45.54
N ASP A 112 -24.64 -6.48 45.84
CA ASP A 112 -23.72 -7.57 45.45
C ASP A 112 -23.91 -8.04 43.99
N THR A 113 -24.66 -7.29 43.18
CA THR A 113 -24.95 -7.65 41.79
C THR A 113 -24.24 -6.72 40.82
N THR A 114 -23.51 -7.29 39.87
CA THR A 114 -22.88 -6.59 38.73
C THR A 114 -23.49 -7.10 37.43
N LYS A 115 -23.94 -6.19 36.56
CA LYS A 115 -24.46 -6.49 35.23
C LYS A 115 -23.60 -5.81 34.17
N LEU A 116 -23.26 -6.50 33.09
CA LEU A 116 -22.64 -5.89 31.90
C LEU A 116 -23.61 -6.01 30.72
N TYR A 117 -23.73 -4.90 30.00
CA TYR A 117 -24.51 -4.79 28.79
C TYR A 117 -23.60 -4.45 27.62
N HIS A 118 -23.88 -5.01 26.46
CA HIS A 118 -23.29 -4.67 25.17
C HIS A 118 -24.43 -4.18 24.27
N ASP A 119 -24.44 -2.91 23.91
CA ASP A 119 -25.53 -2.28 23.14
C ASP A 119 -26.91 -2.56 23.72
N ASP A 120 -27.03 -2.33 25.03
CA ASP A 120 -28.22 -2.61 25.87
C ASP A 120 -28.63 -4.10 25.99
N ASN A 121 -27.89 -5.03 25.37
CA ASN A 121 -28.07 -6.47 25.58
C ASN A 121 -27.27 -6.95 26.80
N LEU A 122 -27.93 -7.65 27.72
CA LEU A 122 -27.29 -8.15 28.93
C LEU A 122 -26.42 -9.38 28.61
N ILE A 123 -25.10 -9.23 28.72
CA ILE A 123 -24.14 -10.29 28.41
C ILE A 123 -23.57 -10.98 29.67
N TYR A 124 -23.70 -10.34 30.83
CA TYR A 124 -23.14 -10.84 32.08
C TYR A 124 -23.94 -10.41 33.30
N ILE A 125 -24.14 -11.33 34.23
CA ILE A 125 -24.63 -11.06 35.58
C ILE A 125 -23.74 -11.80 36.58
N LYS A 126 -23.17 -11.07 37.54
CA LYS A 126 -22.62 -11.63 38.77
C LYS A 126 -23.53 -11.28 39.92
N ALA A 127 -23.95 -12.26 40.70
CA ALA A 127 -24.69 -12.05 41.95
C ALA A 127 -24.06 -12.91 43.05
N LYS A 128 -23.42 -12.26 44.03
CA LYS A 128 -22.62 -12.93 45.08
C LYS A 128 -21.57 -13.87 44.46
N ASP A 129 -21.72 -15.18 44.67
CA ASP A 129 -20.81 -16.23 44.19
C ASP A 129 -21.28 -16.86 42.86
N SER A 130 -22.42 -16.42 42.31
CA SER A 130 -22.97 -16.95 41.06
C SER A 130 -22.70 -16.03 39.89
N VAL A 131 -22.34 -16.62 38.75
CA VAL A 131 -22.11 -15.93 37.48
C VAL A 131 -22.99 -16.54 36.40
N ILE A 132 -23.69 -15.69 35.66
CA ILE A 132 -24.45 -16.03 34.46
C ILE A 132 -23.83 -15.25 33.30
N LEU A 133 -23.44 -15.99 32.26
CA LEU A 133 -22.98 -15.45 30.98
C LEU A 133 -24.06 -15.77 29.96
N ASP A 134 -24.60 -14.74 29.31
CA ASP A 134 -25.44 -14.95 28.14
C ASP A 134 -24.51 -14.94 26.91
N LEU A 135 -24.44 -16.07 26.21
CA LEU A 135 -23.54 -16.30 25.06
C LEU A 135 -24.27 -16.13 23.71
N ARG A 136 -25.48 -15.54 23.74
CA ARG A 136 -26.30 -15.32 22.54
C ARG A 136 -25.87 -14.11 21.74
#